data_AF-T0DM18-F1
#
_entry.id   AF-T0DM18-F1
#
_cell.length_a   1.000
_cell.length_b   1.000
_cell.length_c   1.000
_cell.angle_alpha   90.00
_cell.angle_beta   90.00
_cell.angle_gamma   90.00
#
_symmetry.space_group_name_H-M   'P 1'
#
loop_
_entity.id
_entity.type
_entity.pdbx_description
1 polymer ?
#
loop_
_entity_poly.entity_id
_entity_poly.type
_entity_poly.pdbx_seq_one_letter_code
_entity_poly.pdbx_strand_id
1 'polypeptide(L)'
;MKILSSLAVLIFLLTSCNTKTVDENACDIESMKCYRGYPYSCDFIKQCSGIKHKFTKQVCSNAFNELFRGAKSKEVIEKYSPKILHCFNEKEFHNFNIDKKLRPKD
;
A
#
# COMPACT_ATOMS: atom_id res chain seq x y z
N MET A 1 40.57 13.19 34.27
CA MET A 1 39.29 12.58 33.82
C MET A 1 38.24 13.67 33.56
N LYS A 2 38.32 14.41 32.45
CA LYS A 2 37.25 15.36 32.05
C LYS A 2 36.88 15.25 30.56
N ILE A 3 37.74 14.61 29.76
CA ILE A 3 37.60 14.48 28.30
C ILE A 3 36.64 13.33 27.91
N LEU A 4 36.47 12.34 28.80
CA LEU A 4 35.60 11.17 28.55
C LEU A 4 34.10 11.49 28.65
N SER A 5 33.71 12.56 29.35
CA SER A 5 32.30 12.90 29.56
C SER A 5 31.66 13.60 28.36
N SER A 6 32.45 14.30 27.54
CA SER A 6 31.94 15.06 26.39
C SER A 6 31.69 14.21 25.15
N LEU A 7 32.36 13.05 25.02
CA LEU A 7 32.16 12.13 23.89
C LEU A 7 30.82 11.37 24.02
N ALA A 8 30.39 11.08 25.24
CA ALA A 8 29.12 10.39 25.51
C ALA A 8 27.88 11.22 25.14
N VAL A 9 27.96 12.55 25.26
CA VAL A 9 26.85 13.47 24.91
C VAL A 9 26.69 13.59 23.40
N LEU A 10 27.78 13.50 22.64
CA LEU A 10 27.74 13.58 21.18
C LEU A 10 27.10 12.33 20.53
N ILE A 11 27.28 11.16 21.16
CA ILE A 11 26.69 9.90 20.70
C ILE A 11 25.17 9.86 20.94
N PHE A 12 24.70 10.47 22.03
CA PHE A 12 23.27 10.55 22.36
C PHE A 12 22.47 11.51 21.46
N LEU A 13 23.13 12.46 20.79
CA LEU A 13 22.48 13.40 19.87
C LEU A 13 22.25 12.83 18.45
N LEU A 14 22.87 11.69 18.11
CA LEU A 14 22.71 11.05 16.80
C LEU A 14 21.52 10.09 16.73
N THR A 15 20.82 9.81 17.83
CA THR A 15 19.66 8.89 17.85
C THR A 15 18.31 9.57 17.59
N SER A 16 18.28 10.89 17.37
CA SER A 16 17.08 11.57 16.87
C SER A 16 16.93 11.35 15.36
N CYS A 17 16.89 10.08 14.97
CA CYS A 17 16.48 9.67 13.65
C CYS A 17 15.01 10.08 13.52
N ASN A 18 14.76 11.13 12.74
CA ASN A 18 13.45 11.66 12.44
C ASN A 18 12.72 10.63 11.58
N THR A 19 12.28 9.52 12.19
CA THR A 19 11.40 8.55 11.56
C THR A 19 10.08 9.26 11.36
N LYS A 20 9.91 9.92 10.21
CA LYS A 20 8.59 10.22 9.69
C LYS A 20 7.84 8.89 9.71
N THR A 21 6.95 8.72 10.68
CA THR A 21 6.10 7.55 10.78
C THR A 21 5.14 7.66 9.60
N VAL A 22 5.52 7.05 8.47
CA VAL A 22 4.66 6.98 7.31
C VAL A 22 3.46 6.14 7.72
N ASP A 23 2.25 6.67 7.53
CA ASP A 23 1.02 5.99 7.87
C ASP A 23 0.93 4.66 7.10
N GLU A 24 0.82 3.55 7.83
CA GLU A 24 0.74 2.21 7.25
C GLU A 24 -0.42 2.10 6.25
N ASN A 25 -1.52 2.80 6.51
CA ASN A 25 -2.69 2.81 5.64
C ASN A 25 -2.43 3.55 4.32
N ALA A 26 -1.74 4.69 4.37
CA ALA A 26 -1.30 5.40 3.17
C ALA A 26 -0.34 4.53 2.34
N CYS A 27 0.58 3.85 3.01
CA CYS A 27 1.52 2.91 2.37
C CYS A 27 0.83 1.71 1.70
N ASP A 28 -0.22 1.15 2.31
CA ASP A 28 -1.03 0.09 1.70
C ASP A 28 -1.79 0.59 0.47
N ILE A 29 -2.38 1.79 0.51
CA ILE A 29 -3.09 2.37 -0.62
C ILE A 29 -2.17 2.63 -1.81
N GLU A 30 -1.02 3.26 -1.54
CA GLU A 30 -0.02 3.54 -2.57
C GLU A 30 0.59 2.25 -3.12
N SER A 31 0.73 1.21 -2.29
CA SER A 31 1.14 -0.12 -2.76
C SER A 31 0.14 -0.74 -3.72
N MET A 32 -1.18 -0.59 -3.50
CA MET A 32 -2.18 -1.10 -4.44
C MET A 32 -2.24 -0.32 -5.74
N LYS A 33 -2.08 1.01 -5.70
CA LYS A 33 -2.03 1.87 -6.90
C LYS A 33 -0.92 1.44 -7.85
N CYS A 34 0.20 0.96 -7.31
CA CYS A 34 1.30 0.36 -8.07
C CYS A 34 0.92 -0.84 -8.93
N TYR A 35 -0.13 -1.56 -8.54
CA TYR A 35 -0.62 -2.75 -9.25
C TYR A 35 -1.87 -2.44 -10.09
N ARG A 36 -2.36 -1.20 -10.03
CA ARG A 36 -3.55 -0.71 -10.72
C ARG A 36 -3.24 -0.39 -12.17
N GLY A 37 -3.39 -1.37 -13.06
CA GLY A 37 -3.10 -1.20 -14.49
C GLY A 37 -1.61 -1.06 -14.77
N TYR A 38 -1.13 -1.84 -15.73
CA TYR A 38 0.27 -1.84 -16.15
C TYR A 38 0.60 -0.56 -16.96
N PRO A 39 1.72 0.16 -16.74
CA PRO A 39 2.55 0.29 -15.55
C PRO A 39 2.59 1.74 -15.00
N TYR A 40 2.30 1.93 -13.71
CA TYR A 40 2.57 3.19 -12.99
C TYR A 40 3.92 3.13 -12.25
N SER A 41 4.59 4.27 -12.08
CA SER A 41 5.85 4.30 -11.33
C SER A 41 5.61 4.00 -9.85
N CYS A 42 6.38 3.06 -9.30
CA CYS A 42 6.26 2.59 -7.93
C CYS A 42 7.24 3.24 -6.96
N ASP A 43 7.68 4.46 -7.28
CA ASP A 43 8.75 5.12 -6.54
C ASP A 43 8.34 5.48 -5.10
N PHE A 44 7.05 5.70 -4.84
CA PHE A 44 6.55 6.01 -3.49
C PHE A 44 6.70 4.84 -2.51
N ILE A 45 6.61 3.58 -2.98
CA ILE A 45 6.81 2.39 -2.12
C ILE A 45 8.20 2.40 -1.47
N LYS A 46 9.21 3.03 -2.09
CA LYS A 46 10.56 3.14 -1.51
C LYS A 46 10.54 3.87 -0.15
N GLN A 47 9.59 4.78 0.05
CA GLN A 47 9.40 5.52 1.31
C GLN A 47 8.66 4.71 2.38
N CYS A 48 8.02 3.61 2.00
CA CYS A 48 7.35 2.66 2.90
C CYS A 48 8.28 1.54 3.38
N SER A 49 9.60 1.68 3.18
CA SER A 49 10.58 0.66 3.58
C SER A 49 10.55 0.43 5.10
N GLY A 50 10.25 -0.80 5.51
CA GLY A 50 10.10 -1.20 6.91
C GLY A 50 8.65 -1.41 7.37
N ILE A 51 7.65 -1.03 6.58
CA ILE A 51 6.24 -1.27 6.88
C ILE A 51 5.79 -2.61 6.30
N LYS A 52 5.11 -3.43 7.10
CA LYS A 52 4.55 -4.70 6.64
C LYS A 52 3.21 -4.45 5.92
N HIS A 53 3.26 -4.39 4.60
CA HIS A 53 2.07 -4.19 3.78
C HIS A 53 1.10 -5.37 3.85
N LYS A 54 -0.17 -5.08 4.12
CA LYS A 54 -1.24 -6.09 4.07
C LYS A 54 -1.73 -6.30 2.64
N PHE A 55 -1.74 -5.24 1.84
CA PHE A 55 -2.23 -5.27 0.46
C PHE A 55 -1.06 -5.31 -0.52
N THR A 56 -0.58 -6.52 -0.80
CA THR A 56 0.56 -6.75 -1.70
C THR A 56 0.11 -7.02 -3.14
N LYS A 57 1.08 -7.08 -4.07
CA LYS A 57 0.86 -7.54 -5.45
C LYS A 57 0.06 -8.82 -5.51
N GLN A 58 0.43 -9.79 -4.66
CA GLN A 58 -0.20 -11.11 -4.62
C GLN A 58 -1.68 -10.99 -4.23
N VAL A 59 -2.02 -10.12 -3.29
CA VAL A 59 -3.40 -9.89 -2.87
C VAL A 59 -4.23 -9.28 -4.01
N CYS A 60 -3.71 -8.23 -4.67
CA CYS A 60 -4.36 -7.65 -5.86
C CYS A 60 -4.54 -8.70 -6.98
N SER A 61 -3.51 -9.51 -7.27
CA SER A 61 -3.57 -10.56 -8.29
C SER A 61 -4.58 -11.65 -7.94
N ASN A 62 -4.68 -12.06 -6.67
CA ASN A 62 -5.65 -13.06 -6.24
C ASN A 62 -7.09 -12.54 -6.40
N ALA A 63 -7.36 -11.31 -5.98
CA ALA A 63 -8.66 -10.68 -6.15
C ALA A 63 -9.03 -10.54 -7.64
N PHE A 64 -8.10 -10.09 -8.48
CA PHE A 64 -8.27 -10.04 -9.94
C PHE A 64 -8.61 -11.41 -10.52
N ASN A 65 -7.86 -12.45 -10.14
CA ASN A 65 -8.06 -13.80 -10.66
C ASN A 65 -9.43 -14.39 -10.26
N GLU A 66 -9.94 -14.06 -9.07
CA GLU A 66 -11.29 -14.48 -8.66
C GLU A 66 -12.37 -13.79 -9.51
N LEU A 67 -12.25 -12.47 -9.73
CA LEU A 67 -13.15 -11.75 -10.64
C LEU A 67 -13.08 -12.30 -12.06
N PHE A 68 -11.87 -12.58 -12.55
CA PHE A 68 -11.64 -13.15 -13.87
C PHE A 68 -12.25 -14.55 -14.02
N ARG A 69 -12.29 -15.35 -12.95
CA ARG A 69 -12.95 -16.66 -12.91
C ARG A 69 -14.48 -16.58 -12.77
N GLY A 70 -15.05 -15.37 -12.72
CA GLY A 70 -16.49 -15.14 -12.67
C GLY A 70 -17.07 -15.03 -11.25
N ALA A 71 -16.23 -14.87 -10.22
CA ALA A 71 -16.73 -14.56 -8.88
C ALA A 71 -17.46 -13.21 -8.88
N LYS A 72 -18.51 -13.08 -8.05
CA LYS A 72 -19.26 -11.82 -7.95
C LYS A 72 -18.39 -10.75 -7.30
N SER A 73 -18.41 -9.55 -7.86
CA SER A 73 -17.62 -8.41 -7.36
C SER A 73 -17.85 -8.14 -5.87
N LYS A 74 -19.11 -8.19 -5.41
CA LYS A 74 -19.45 -8.02 -3.99
C LYS A 74 -18.75 -9.04 -3.07
N GLU A 75 -18.74 -10.31 -3.44
CA GLU A 75 -18.13 -11.39 -2.64
C GLU A 75 -16.61 -11.23 -2.56
N VAL A 76 -15.97 -10.87 -3.68
CA VAL A 76 -14.53 -10.59 -3.73
C VAL A 76 -14.16 -9.39 -2.85
N ILE A 77 -14.96 -8.31 -2.90
CA ILE A 77 -14.73 -7.11 -2.09
C ILE A 77 -14.88 -7.42 -0.59
N GLU A 78 -15.90 -8.17 -0.20
CA GLU A 78 -16.09 -8.59 1.21
C GLU A 78 -14.94 -9.48 1.69
N LYS A 79 -14.47 -10.41 0.86
CA LYS A 79 -13.37 -11.33 1.19
C LYS A 79 -12.02 -10.64 1.36
N TYR A 80 -11.69 -9.70 0.47
CA TYR A 80 -10.37 -9.06 0.42
C TYR A 80 -10.30 -7.69 1.11
N SER A 81 -11.43 -7.16 1.61
CA SER A 81 -11.63 -5.79 2.11
C SER A 81 -11.99 -4.77 1.01
N PRO A 82 -12.85 -3.76 1.31
CA PRO A 82 -13.15 -2.65 0.39
C PRO A 82 -11.93 -1.94 -0.19
N LYS A 83 -10.80 -1.95 0.52
CA LYS A 83 -9.54 -1.36 0.05
C LYS A 83 -9.01 -2.00 -1.24
N ILE A 84 -9.36 -3.26 -1.54
CA ILE A 84 -8.93 -3.95 -2.76
C ILE A 84 -9.35 -3.23 -4.05
N LEU A 85 -10.35 -2.34 -3.97
CA LEU A 85 -10.79 -1.51 -5.08
C LEU A 85 -9.71 -0.55 -5.59
N HIS A 86 -8.70 -0.24 -4.77
CA HIS A 86 -7.53 0.54 -5.21
C HIS A 86 -6.62 -0.23 -6.18
N CYS A 87 -6.73 -1.57 -6.25
CA CYS A 87 -5.99 -2.38 -7.22
C CYS A 87 -6.58 -2.30 -8.64
N PHE A 88 -7.80 -1.76 -8.83
CA PHE A 88 -8.52 -1.85 -10.10
C PHE A 88 -8.69 -0.49 -10.81
N ASN A 89 -8.42 -0.46 -12.11
CA ASN A 89 -8.62 0.68 -13.00
C ASN A 89 -10.04 0.69 -13.61
N GLU A 90 -10.35 1.73 -14.38
CA GLU A 90 -11.68 1.88 -15.01
C GLU A 90 -12.08 0.72 -15.91
N LYS A 91 -11.12 0.17 -16.66
CA LYS A 91 -11.35 -0.96 -17.55
C LYS A 91 -11.74 -2.20 -16.76
N GLU A 92 -11.09 -2.45 -15.62
CA GLU A 92 -11.40 -3.57 -14.75
C GLU A 92 -12.74 -3.39 -14.03
N PHE A 93 -13.07 -2.18 -13.58
CA PHE A 93 -14.40 -1.86 -13.06
C PHE A 93 -15.50 -2.18 -14.09
N HIS A 94 -15.26 -1.85 -15.37
CA HIS A 94 -16.18 -2.16 -16.45
C HIS A 94 -16.24 -3.66 -16.75
N ASN A 95 -15.10 -4.31 -16.97
CA ASN A 95 -15.01 -5.71 -17.36
C ASN A 95 -15.59 -6.66 -16.31
N PHE A 96 -15.41 -6.34 -15.02
CA PHE A 96 -15.87 -7.17 -13.91
C PHE A 96 -17.21 -6.71 -13.32
N ASN A 97 -17.90 -5.74 -13.96
CA ASN A 97 -19.17 -5.17 -13.48
C ASN A 97 -19.10 -4.75 -12.00
N ILE A 98 -18.02 -4.09 -11.59
CA ILE A 98 -17.89 -3.50 -10.25
C ILE A 98 -18.67 -2.20 -10.22
N ASP A 99 -19.45 -1.95 -9.16
CA ASP A 99 -20.18 -0.69 -9.03
C ASP A 99 -19.20 0.50 -9.03
N LYS A 100 -19.32 1.34 -10.07
CA LYS A 100 -18.48 2.53 -10.26
C LYS A 100 -18.61 3.53 -9.10
N LYS A 101 -19.71 3.50 -8.35
CA LYS A 101 -19.89 4.34 -7.15
C LYS A 101 -18.96 3.97 -6.01
N LEU A 102 -18.46 2.74 -6.00
CA LEU A 102 -17.50 2.25 -5.00
C LEU A 102 -16.06 2.61 -5.34
N ARG A 103 -15.81 3.19 -6.52
CA ARG A 103 -14.45 3.53 -6.93
C ARG A 103 -13.82 4.51 -5.94
N PRO A 104 -12.63 4.20 -5.42
CA PRO A 104 -11.89 5.13 -4.60
C PRO A 104 -11.56 6.40 -5.38
N LYS A 105 -11.76 7.56 -4.74
CA LYS A 105 -11.28 8.84 -5.26
C LYS A 105 -9.78 8.91 -5.02
N ASP A 106 -9.05 9.40 -6.01
CA ASP A 106 -7.60 9.57 -5.95
C ASP A 106 -7.20 10.75 -5.05
#